data_AF-C7GK40-F1
#
_entry.id   AF-C7GK40-F1
#
_cell.length_a   1.000
_cell.length_b   1.000
_cell.length_c   1.000
_cell.angle_alpha   90.00
_cell.angle_beta   90.00
_cell.angle_gamma   90.00
#
_symmetry.space_group_name_H-M   'P 1'
#
loop_
_entity.id
_entity.type
_entity.pdbx_description
1 polymer ?
#
loop_
_entity_poly.entity_id
_entity_poly.type
_entity_poly.pdbx_seq_one_letter_code
_entity_poly.pdbx_strand_id
1 'polypeptide(L)'
;MSMEPPVGLTAMPVTKLAMITTLVVPLVASIASYKHIFLLQYDPFLQTYHQYYRLLIFQFCAINESDTVILALIWYLFRHLERLLGSHKYLTLIVLSWAYTTLGIWGLNLIWNAFIGQYKWLQWNNFSTGSLPIVLSLVHFYKEYTPQIYEWNIRLLGPRGGASSHNDNKREDKSAVEWKINDQFLLNGLILLLILNQGFAGILCGFISWMCGIFIDKGLLPGLDHWRIPFVSYFISQGPPTRANVAIAANAATNTAAARATVEAATAATGNGNTGNSGPTSLPLRGSSTTPTNTSNAGDDEPGADEPARPLGVQFLDTFRR
;
A
#
# COMPACT_ATOMS: atom_id res chain seq x y z
N MET A 1 11.32 19.05 7.48
CA MET A 1 10.55 17.95 6.89
C MET A 1 9.64 17.44 7.99
N SER A 2 8.31 17.50 7.81
CA SER A 2 7.38 17.05 8.85
C SER A 2 7.58 15.55 9.07
N MET A 3 7.91 15.15 10.29
CA MET A 3 8.09 13.76 10.74
C MET A 3 6.74 13.07 10.98
N GLU A 4 5.64 13.72 10.61
CA GLU A 4 4.31 13.18 10.86
C GLU A 4 3.96 12.18 9.75
N PRO A 5 3.67 10.91 10.11
CA PRO A 5 3.31 9.91 9.12
C PRO A 5 2.03 10.40 8.41
N PRO A 6 1.97 10.36 7.07
CA PRO A 6 0.80 10.81 6.34
C PRO A 6 -0.43 10.04 6.82
N VAL A 7 -1.43 10.79 7.30
CA VAL A 7 -2.67 10.23 7.83
C VAL A 7 -3.57 9.77 6.68
N GLY A 8 -3.99 8.50 6.72
CA GLY A 8 -5.02 7.95 5.83
C GLY A 8 -4.53 6.93 4.79
N LEU A 9 -5.34 6.74 3.74
CA LEU A 9 -5.08 5.86 2.59
C LEU A 9 -4.59 6.64 1.35
N THR A 10 -4.49 7.96 1.45
CA THR A 10 -4.13 8.84 0.32
C THR A 10 -2.69 8.61 -0.14
N ALA A 11 -1.79 8.27 0.79
CA ALA A 11 -0.39 7.96 0.50
C ALA A 11 -0.15 6.49 0.09
N MET A 12 -1.18 5.63 0.11
CA MET A 12 -1.07 4.18 -0.14
C MET A 12 -2.00 3.76 -1.28
N PRO A 13 -1.64 4.06 -2.54
CA PRO A 13 -2.49 3.80 -3.69
C PRO A 13 -2.76 2.31 -3.91
N VAL A 14 -1.80 1.42 -3.61
CA VAL A 14 -1.92 0.00 -3.92
C VAL A 14 -2.85 -0.70 -2.94
N THR A 15 -2.68 -0.47 -1.63
CA THR A 15 -3.60 -0.98 -0.61
C THR A 15 -5.01 -0.42 -0.82
N LYS A 16 -5.15 0.86 -1.20
CA LYS A 16 -6.45 1.45 -1.53
C LYS A 16 -7.11 0.72 -2.72
N LEU A 17 -6.36 0.45 -3.78
CA LEU A 17 -6.86 -0.27 -4.95
C LEU A 17 -7.28 -1.69 -4.57
N ALA A 18 -6.44 -2.42 -3.84
CA ALA A 18 -6.73 -3.78 -3.38
C ALA A 18 -8.00 -3.84 -2.49
N MET A 19 -8.16 -2.89 -1.57
CA MET A 19 -9.35 -2.80 -0.72
C MET A 19 -10.61 -2.54 -1.56
N ILE A 20 -10.54 -1.57 -2.48
CA ILE A 20 -11.65 -1.23 -3.37
C ILE A 20 -12.01 -2.43 -4.26
N THR A 21 -11.05 -3.12 -4.86
CA THR A 21 -11.33 -4.29 -5.71
C THR A 21 -11.98 -5.42 -4.92
N THR A 22 -11.47 -5.72 -3.71
CA THR A 22 -12.08 -6.75 -2.87
C THR A 22 -13.51 -6.45 -2.45
N LEU A 23 -13.91 -5.17 -2.35
CA LEU A 23 -15.30 -4.80 -2.00
C LEU A 23 -16.20 -4.67 -3.23
N VAL A 24 -15.71 -4.02 -4.29
CA VAL A 24 -16.49 -3.71 -5.49
C VAL A 24 -16.72 -4.96 -6.33
N VAL A 25 -15.75 -5.86 -6.46
CA VAL A 25 -15.89 -7.07 -7.31
C VAL A 25 -17.01 -7.98 -6.79
N PRO A 26 -17.08 -8.36 -5.50
CA PRO A 26 -18.19 -9.15 -4.97
C PRO A 26 -19.53 -8.42 -5.05
N LEU A 27 -19.55 -7.09 -4.83
CA LEU A 27 -20.76 -6.28 -4.92
C LEU A 27 -21.33 -6.28 -6.35
N VAL A 28 -20.50 -6.02 -7.35
CA VAL A 28 -20.90 -6.04 -8.76
C VAL A 28 -21.32 -7.45 -9.18
N ALA A 29 -20.58 -8.48 -8.75
CA ALA A 29 -20.94 -9.88 -9.00
C ALA A 29 -22.29 -10.26 -8.37
N SER A 30 -22.62 -9.68 -7.22
CA SER A 30 -23.91 -9.85 -6.54
C SER A 30 -25.06 -9.22 -7.31
N ILE A 31 -24.90 -7.95 -7.72
CA ILE A 31 -25.92 -7.22 -8.51
C ILE A 31 -26.17 -7.92 -9.84
N ALA A 32 -25.12 -8.37 -10.51
CA ALA A 32 -25.21 -9.06 -11.80
C ALA A 32 -25.60 -10.55 -11.69
N SER A 33 -25.79 -11.08 -10.48
CA SER A 33 -26.08 -12.51 -10.23
C SER A 33 -25.04 -13.49 -10.82
N TYR A 34 -23.79 -13.04 -11.01
CA TYR A 34 -22.70 -13.82 -11.60
C TYR A 34 -21.70 -14.39 -10.59
N LYS A 35 -22.05 -14.43 -9.29
CA LYS A 35 -21.18 -14.99 -8.24
C LYS A 35 -20.66 -16.41 -8.53
N HIS A 36 -21.44 -17.21 -9.23
CA HIS A 36 -21.10 -18.59 -9.59
C HIS A 36 -19.88 -18.72 -10.52
N ILE A 37 -19.48 -17.64 -11.19
CA ILE A 37 -18.30 -17.64 -12.07
C ILE A 37 -17.00 -17.73 -11.23
N PHE A 38 -17.02 -17.22 -9.99
CA PHE A 38 -15.87 -17.24 -9.08
C PHE A 38 -15.75 -18.52 -8.25
N LEU A 39 -16.77 -19.37 -8.30
CA LEU A 39 -16.74 -20.66 -7.63
C LEU A 39 -15.81 -21.62 -8.38
N LEU A 40 -14.82 -22.11 -7.65
CA LEU A 40 -13.84 -23.07 -8.13
C LEU A 40 -14.08 -24.41 -7.42
N GLN A 41 -14.37 -25.43 -8.22
CA GLN A 41 -14.42 -26.84 -7.79
C GLN A 41 -13.64 -27.68 -8.79
N TYR A 42 -13.07 -28.79 -8.33
CA TYR A 42 -12.27 -29.67 -9.17
C TYR A 42 -13.14 -30.47 -10.16
N ASP A 43 -14.19 -31.08 -9.65
CA ASP A 43 -15.22 -31.81 -10.40
C ASP A 43 -16.56 -31.09 -10.14
N PRO A 44 -17.25 -30.52 -11.15
CA PRO A 44 -17.14 -30.77 -12.60
C PRO A 44 -16.27 -29.79 -13.42
N PHE A 45 -15.81 -28.66 -12.87
CA PHE A 45 -15.28 -27.56 -13.70
C PHE A 45 -13.89 -27.81 -14.31
N LEU A 46 -12.96 -28.36 -13.54
CA LEU A 46 -11.59 -28.57 -13.99
C LEU A 46 -11.48 -29.86 -14.81
N GLN A 47 -12.05 -30.96 -14.32
CA GLN A 47 -11.91 -32.27 -14.97
C GLN A 47 -12.87 -32.47 -16.14
N THR A 48 -14.15 -32.10 -16.01
CA THR A 48 -15.13 -32.30 -17.09
C THR A 48 -15.10 -31.14 -18.09
N TYR A 49 -15.22 -29.91 -17.61
CA TYR A 49 -15.42 -28.75 -18.49
C TYR A 49 -14.14 -28.03 -18.93
N HIS A 50 -12.96 -28.40 -18.39
CA HIS A 50 -11.67 -27.81 -18.75
C HIS A 50 -11.65 -26.27 -18.65
N GLN A 51 -12.38 -25.70 -17.68
CA GLN A 51 -12.54 -24.26 -17.52
C GLN A 51 -11.40 -23.66 -16.68
N TYR A 52 -10.18 -23.65 -17.23
CA TYR A 52 -8.98 -23.20 -16.51
C TYR A 52 -8.99 -21.70 -16.16
N TYR A 53 -9.77 -20.87 -16.85
CA TYR A 53 -9.89 -19.45 -16.52
C TYR A 53 -10.34 -19.23 -15.06
N ARG A 54 -11.12 -20.17 -14.49
CA ARG A 54 -11.59 -20.12 -13.09
C ARG A 54 -10.43 -20.12 -12.09
N LEU A 55 -9.30 -20.75 -12.43
CA LEU A 55 -8.08 -20.73 -11.61
C LEU A 55 -7.45 -19.33 -11.54
N LEU A 56 -7.68 -18.48 -12.52
CA LEU A 56 -7.14 -17.11 -12.47
C LEU A 56 -8.07 -16.19 -11.68
N ILE A 57 -9.38 -16.38 -11.82
CA ILE A 57 -10.38 -15.44 -11.28
C ILE A 57 -10.82 -15.74 -9.84
N PHE A 58 -10.67 -16.97 -9.33
CA PHE A 58 -11.24 -17.37 -8.01
C PHE A 58 -10.72 -16.54 -6.83
N GLN A 59 -9.52 -15.96 -6.95
CA GLN A 59 -8.90 -15.17 -5.88
C GLN A 59 -9.41 -13.73 -5.81
N PHE A 60 -10.09 -13.24 -6.85
CA PHE A 60 -10.52 -11.83 -6.90
C PHE A 60 -11.88 -11.58 -6.23
N CYS A 61 -12.69 -12.63 -6.01
CA CYS A 61 -14.03 -12.49 -5.44
C CYS A 61 -14.26 -13.52 -4.33
N ALA A 62 -14.61 -13.05 -3.13
CA ALA A 62 -15.15 -13.92 -2.10
C ALA A 62 -16.64 -14.17 -2.35
N ILE A 63 -17.10 -15.39 -2.08
CA ILE A 63 -18.53 -15.74 -2.24
C ILE A 63 -19.32 -15.28 -1.00
N ASN A 64 -18.71 -15.39 0.17
CA ASN A 64 -19.29 -14.96 1.43
C ASN A 64 -19.08 -13.45 1.66
N GLU A 65 -20.13 -12.78 2.13
CA GLU A 65 -20.07 -11.35 2.45
C GLU A 65 -19.19 -11.10 3.69
N SER A 66 -19.21 -12.00 4.66
CA SER A 66 -18.35 -11.93 5.85
C SER A 66 -16.86 -11.99 5.49
N ASP A 67 -16.49 -12.91 4.58
CA ASP A 67 -15.12 -13.02 4.08
C ASP A 67 -14.68 -11.73 3.39
N THR A 68 -15.56 -11.12 2.60
CA THR A 68 -15.29 -9.86 1.89
C THR A 68 -14.92 -8.73 2.86
N VAL A 69 -15.67 -8.58 3.95
CA VAL A 69 -15.41 -7.56 4.97
C VAL A 69 -14.11 -7.87 5.74
N ILE A 70 -13.88 -9.13 6.12
CA ILE A 70 -12.66 -9.55 6.82
C ILE A 70 -11.43 -9.31 5.94
N LEU A 71 -11.50 -9.66 4.65
CA LEU A 71 -10.44 -9.42 3.67
C LEU A 71 -10.14 -7.92 3.53
N ALA A 72 -11.17 -7.08 3.42
CA ALA A 72 -10.99 -5.63 3.35
C ALA A 72 -10.28 -5.06 4.60
N LEU A 73 -10.62 -5.56 5.79
CA LEU A 73 -9.94 -5.21 7.05
C LEU A 73 -8.47 -5.66 7.04
N ILE A 74 -8.17 -6.87 6.56
CA ILE A 74 -6.80 -7.36 6.47
C ILE A 74 -5.98 -6.51 5.48
N TRP A 75 -6.55 -6.15 4.32
CA TRP A 75 -5.90 -5.23 3.38
C TRP A 75 -5.59 -3.88 4.02
N TYR A 76 -6.50 -3.34 4.83
CA TYR A 76 -6.28 -2.11 5.58
C TYR A 76 -5.08 -2.19 6.54
N LEU A 77 -4.83 -3.36 7.16
CA LEU A 77 -3.65 -3.60 8.00
C LEU A 77 -2.37 -3.71 7.16
N PHE A 78 -2.42 -4.31 5.98
CA PHE A 78 -1.26 -4.43 5.08
C PHE A 78 -0.75 -3.11 4.51
N ARG A 79 -1.45 -2.01 4.75
CA ARG A 79 -0.92 -0.66 4.56
C ARG A 79 0.48 -0.46 5.19
N HIS A 80 0.74 -1.09 6.34
CA HIS A 80 2.07 -0.99 6.96
C HIS A 80 3.14 -1.63 6.07
N LEU A 81 2.81 -2.73 5.39
CA LEU A 81 3.70 -3.42 4.47
C LEU A 81 3.98 -2.60 3.20
N GLU A 82 2.97 -1.91 2.65
CA GLU A 82 3.17 -0.96 1.54
C GLU A 82 4.13 0.16 1.92
N ARG A 83 4.04 0.68 3.16
CA ARG A 83 4.93 1.74 3.65
C ARG A 83 6.38 1.30 3.77
N LEU A 84 6.62 0.04 4.18
CA LEU A 84 7.97 -0.50 4.34
C LEU A 84 8.62 -0.85 3.00
N LEU A 85 7.87 -1.46 2.07
CA LEU A 85 8.40 -1.93 0.78
C LEU A 85 8.34 -0.87 -0.33
N GLY A 86 7.47 0.13 -0.18
CA GLY A 86 7.10 1.07 -1.23
C GLY A 86 6.06 0.48 -2.20
N SER A 87 5.22 1.34 -2.79
CA SER A 87 4.07 0.93 -3.61
C SER A 87 4.43 0.04 -4.80
N HIS A 88 5.53 0.32 -5.51
CA HIS A 88 5.92 -0.48 -6.68
C HIS A 88 6.36 -1.90 -6.29
N LYS A 89 7.25 -2.04 -5.29
CA LYS A 89 7.72 -3.36 -4.83
C LYS A 89 6.58 -4.15 -4.19
N TYR A 90 5.71 -3.47 -3.46
CA TYR A 90 4.51 -4.08 -2.88
C TYR A 90 3.52 -4.60 -3.93
N LEU A 91 3.28 -3.87 -5.02
CA LEU A 91 2.44 -4.37 -6.11
C LEU A 91 3.06 -5.59 -6.80
N THR A 92 4.36 -5.54 -7.11
CA THR A 92 5.07 -6.71 -7.65
C THR A 92 4.92 -7.90 -6.71
N LEU A 93 5.05 -7.70 -5.39
CA LEU A 93 4.86 -8.75 -4.39
C LEU A 93 3.45 -9.35 -4.44
N ILE A 94 2.39 -8.52 -4.53
CA ILE A 94 1.00 -9.00 -4.63
C ILE A 94 0.80 -9.83 -5.90
N VAL A 95 1.27 -9.34 -7.05
CA VAL A 95 1.10 -10.03 -8.34
C VAL A 95 1.88 -11.34 -8.36
N LEU A 96 3.09 -11.34 -7.82
CA LEU A 96 3.93 -12.52 -7.71
C LEU A 96 3.31 -13.55 -6.75
N SER A 97 2.81 -13.08 -5.60
CA SER A 97 2.07 -13.89 -4.65
C SER A 97 0.84 -14.54 -5.31
N TRP A 98 0.02 -13.76 -6.03
CA TRP A 98 -1.12 -14.27 -6.78
C TRP A 98 -0.73 -15.35 -7.81
N ALA A 99 0.34 -15.12 -8.58
CA ALA A 99 0.78 -16.09 -9.58
C ALA A 99 1.24 -17.41 -8.94
N TYR A 100 2.06 -17.33 -7.89
CA TYR A 100 2.59 -18.52 -7.24
C TYR A 100 1.58 -19.26 -6.37
N THR A 101 0.66 -18.56 -5.69
CA THR A 101 -0.41 -19.23 -4.94
C THR A 101 -1.33 -19.98 -5.89
N THR A 102 -1.68 -19.38 -7.04
CA THR A 102 -2.46 -20.05 -8.10
C THR A 102 -1.75 -21.31 -8.60
N LEU A 103 -0.47 -21.18 -8.94
CA LEU A 103 0.33 -22.27 -9.47
C LEU A 103 0.53 -23.38 -8.43
N GLY A 104 0.76 -23.02 -7.17
CA GLY A 104 0.94 -23.95 -6.06
C GLY A 104 -0.34 -24.72 -5.74
N ILE A 105 -1.50 -24.06 -5.70
CA ILE A 105 -2.80 -24.71 -5.48
C ILE A 105 -3.12 -25.65 -6.64
N TRP A 106 -2.94 -25.20 -7.88
CA TRP A 106 -3.20 -26.01 -9.07
C TRP A 106 -2.26 -27.22 -9.15
N GLY A 107 -0.96 -27.00 -8.98
CA GLY A 107 0.06 -28.05 -9.02
C GLY A 107 -0.15 -29.09 -7.92
N LEU A 108 -0.43 -28.66 -6.69
CA LEU A 108 -0.71 -29.60 -5.60
C LEU A 108 -2.00 -30.36 -5.82
N ASN A 109 -3.03 -29.70 -6.37
CA ASN A 109 -4.29 -30.38 -6.70
C ASN A 109 -4.08 -31.47 -7.78
N LEU A 110 -3.28 -31.20 -8.82
CA LEU A 110 -2.88 -32.20 -9.81
C LEU A 110 -2.13 -33.37 -9.19
N ILE A 111 -1.13 -33.08 -8.35
CA ILE A 111 -0.35 -34.11 -7.64
C ILE A 111 -1.28 -34.95 -6.77
N TRP A 112 -2.11 -34.31 -5.95
CA TRP A 112 -3.05 -34.97 -5.07
C TRP A 112 -4.00 -35.88 -5.86
N ASN A 113 -4.60 -35.37 -6.94
CA ASN A 113 -5.50 -36.18 -7.77
C ASN A 113 -4.78 -37.28 -8.56
N ALA A 114 -3.50 -37.11 -8.92
CA ALA A 114 -2.72 -38.17 -9.53
C ALA A 114 -2.42 -39.32 -8.55
N PHE A 115 -2.07 -39.01 -7.29
CA PHE A 115 -1.74 -40.01 -6.27
C PHE A 115 -2.99 -40.67 -5.65
N ILE A 116 -3.99 -39.87 -5.33
CA ILE A 116 -5.14 -40.25 -4.48
C ILE A 116 -6.44 -40.34 -5.28
N GLY A 117 -6.47 -39.91 -6.55
CA GLY A 117 -7.66 -39.91 -7.41
C GLY A 117 -8.25 -41.28 -7.72
N GLN A 118 -7.60 -42.36 -7.28
CA GLN A 118 -8.18 -43.71 -7.21
C GLN A 118 -9.40 -43.75 -6.27
N TYR A 119 -9.43 -42.90 -5.23
CA TYR A 119 -10.49 -42.88 -4.22
C TYR A 119 -11.33 -41.59 -4.30
N LYS A 120 -12.54 -41.71 -4.88
CA LYS A 120 -13.48 -40.57 -5.06
C LYS A 120 -13.78 -39.78 -3.78
N TRP A 121 -13.77 -40.43 -2.62
CA TRP A 121 -14.07 -39.77 -1.33
C TRP A 121 -12.98 -38.81 -0.81
N LEU A 122 -11.77 -38.86 -1.37
CA LEU A 122 -10.59 -38.14 -0.89
C LEU A 122 -10.08 -37.16 -1.95
N GLN A 123 -10.86 -36.96 -3.01
CA GLN A 123 -10.59 -35.96 -4.03
C GLN A 123 -10.72 -34.57 -3.40
N TRP A 124 -9.71 -33.75 -3.61
CA TRP A 124 -9.74 -32.37 -3.13
C TRP A 124 -10.62 -31.55 -4.05
N ASN A 125 -11.92 -31.50 -3.73
CA ASN A 125 -12.91 -30.89 -4.60
C ASN A 125 -13.22 -29.41 -4.28
N ASN A 126 -13.17 -29.03 -3.00
CA ASN A 126 -13.49 -27.67 -2.57
C ASN A 126 -12.22 -26.82 -2.45
N PHE A 127 -12.21 -25.70 -3.17
CA PHE A 127 -11.17 -24.68 -3.05
C PHE A 127 -11.61 -23.52 -2.16
N SER A 128 -10.63 -22.82 -1.62
CA SER A 128 -10.83 -21.56 -0.91
C SER A 128 -11.37 -20.49 -1.87
N THR A 129 -12.23 -19.61 -1.37
CA THR A 129 -12.82 -18.52 -2.17
C THR A 129 -12.24 -17.17 -1.76
N GLY A 130 -12.15 -16.24 -2.72
CA GLY A 130 -11.58 -14.91 -2.48
C GLY A 130 -10.07 -14.89 -2.32
N SER A 131 -9.54 -13.75 -1.86
CA SER A 131 -8.11 -13.48 -1.83
C SER A 131 -7.37 -14.05 -0.61
N LEU A 132 -7.95 -15.05 0.08
CA LEU A 132 -7.32 -15.75 1.21
C LEU A 132 -5.90 -16.23 0.87
N PRO A 133 -5.65 -16.89 -0.29
CA PRO A 133 -4.30 -17.36 -0.61
C PRO A 133 -3.32 -16.20 -0.81
N ILE A 134 -3.74 -15.08 -1.38
CA ILE A 134 -2.87 -13.91 -1.54
C ILE A 134 -2.53 -13.35 -0.17
N VAL A 135 -3.56 -13.15 0.65
CA VAL A 135 -3.43 -12.58 1.99
C VAL A 135 -2.50 -13.43 2.85
N LEU A 136 -2.66 -14.76 2.90
CA LEU A 136 -1.82 -15.61 3.75
C LEU A 136 -0.34 -15.62 3.37
N SER A 137 -0.05 -15.52 2.07
CA SER A 137 1.32 -15.37 1.58
C SER A 137 1.89 -14.01 2.02
N LEU A 138 1.10 -12.93 1.94
CA LEU A 138 1.47 -11.60 2.44
C LEU A 138 1.67 -11.55 3.97
N VAL A 139 0.95 -12.37 4.74
CA VAL A 139 1.13 -12.44 6.20
C VAL A 139 2.54 -12.86 6.59
N HIS A 140 3.13 -13.79 5.83
CA HIS A 140 4.53 -14.18 6.06
C HIS A 140 5.45 -12.96 6.00
N PHE A 141 5.34 -12.18 4.92
CA PHE A 141 6.12 -10.96 4.75
C PHE A 141 5.81 -9.90 5.80
N TYR A 142 4.54 -9.77 6.20
CA TYR A 142 4.16 -8.85 7.26
C TYR A 142 4.87 -9.19 8.58
N LYS A 143 4.93 -10.47 8.94
CA LYS A 143 5.59 -10.93 10.17
C LYS A 143 7.10 -10.77 10.14
N GLU A 144 7.73 -10.97 8.99
CA GLU A 144 9.19 -10.86 8.84
C GLU A 144 9.66 -9.39 8.82
N TYR A 145 8.97 -8.53 8.06
CA TYR A 145 9.44 -7.15 7.86
C TYR A 145 8.94 -6.16 8.91
N THR A 146 7.84 -6.46 9.61
CA THR A 146 7.26 -5.52 10.58
C THR A 146 7.80 -5.79 11.97
N PRO A 147 8.56 -4.86 12.58
CA PRO A 147 9.01 -5.02 13.96
C PRO A 147 7.81 -4.99 14.91
N GLN A 148 7.85 -5.83 15.93
CA GLN A 148 6.85 -5.90 16.99
C GLN A 148 7.17 -4.80 18.00
N ILE A 149 6.28 -3.81 18.14
CA ILE A 149 6.55 -2.62 18.98
C ILE A 149 6.05 -2.83 20.41
N TYR A 150 4.93 -3.54 20.57
CA TYR A 150 4.27 -3.73 21.85
C TYR A 150 4.11 -5.21 22.18
N GLU A 151 4.73 -5.64 23.27
CA GLU A 151 4.53 -6.95 23.86
C GLU A 151 3.82 -6.82 25.21
N TRP A 152 2.71 -7.54 25.38
CA TRP A 152 2.00 -7.65 26.65
C TRP A 152 2.17 -9.06 27.20
N ASN A 153 2.89 -9.17 28.30
CA ASN A 153 3.09 -10.44 29.00
C ASN A 153 2.02 -10.57 30.10
N ILE A 154 0.98 -11.35 29.83
CA ILE A 154 -0.03 -11.67 30.84
C ILE A 154 0.48 -12.87 31.62
N ARG A 155 0.90 -12.61 32.86
CA ARG A 155 1.28 -13.67 33.80
C ARG A 155 0.03 -14.12 34.54
N LEU A 156 -0.52 -15.25 34.12
CA LEU A 156 -1.62 -15.90 34.84
C LEU A 156 -1.03 -16.63 36.04
N LEU A 157 -1.34 -16.14 37.23
CA LEU A 157 -1.02 -16.84 38.47
C LEU A 157 -1.81 -18.15 38.48
N GLY A 158 -1.12 -19.29 38.49
CA GLY A 158 -1.76 -20.60 38.44
C GLY A 158 -2.80 -20.76 39.57
N PRO A 159 -3.93 -21.45 39.32
CA PRO A 159 -4.94 -21.62 40.35
C PRO A 159 -4.36 -22.48 41.48
N ARG A 160 -4.28 -21.88 42.67
CA ARG A 160 -4.14 -22.51 44.00
C ARG A 160 -2.73 -22.94 44.41
N GLY A 161 -2.09 -22.04 45.15
CA GLY A 161 -0.89 -22.31 45.95
C GLY A 161 -0.74 -21.34 47.13
N GLY A 162 -1.85 -20.93 47.75
CA GLY A 162 -1.78 -20.26 49.05
C GLY A 162 -1.37 -21.25 50.13
N ALA A 163 -0.08 -21.38 50.39
CA ALA A 163 0.47 -21.78 51.68
C ALA A 163 1.91 -21.27 51.78
N SER A 164 2.07 -20.27 52.62
CA SER A 164 3.33 -19.73 53.14
C SER A 164 4.37 -20.81 53.46
N SER A 165 5.58 -20.66 52.93
CA SER A 165 6.77 -21.09 53.65
C SER A 165 7.92 -20.13 53.34
N HIS A 166 8.29 -19.38 54.37
CA HIS A 166 9.42 -18.49 54.44
C HIS A 166 10.69 -19.36 54.51
N ASN A 167 11.45 -19.42 53.41
CA ASN A 167 12.93 -19.44 53.37
C ASN A 167 13.45 -19.85 51.99
N ASP A 168 14.63 -19.30 51.70
CA ASP A 168 15.59 -19.65 50.65
C ASP A 168 15.32 -19.16 49.22
N ASN A 169 15.90 -17.97 49.00
CA ASN A 169 16.64 -17.54 47.82
C ASN A 169 16.83 -18.63 46.74
N LYS A 170 16.41 -18.29 45.52
CA LYS A 170 16.68 -19.01 44.26
C LYS A 170 15.76 -20.22 44.01
N ARG A 171 14.46 -19.97 43.86
CA ARG A 171 13.53 -20.89 43.18
C ARG A 171 12.91 -20.20 41.98
N GLU A 172 13.23 -20.73 40.81
CA GLU A 172 12.61 -20.39 39.53
C GLU A 172 11.09 -20.62 39.62
N ASP A 173 10.31 -19.58 39.37
CA ASP A 173 8.85 -19.58 39.33
C ASP A 173 8.33 -20.48 38.19
N LYS A 174 8.29 -21.79 38.44
CA LYS A 174 7.94 -22.86 37.46
C LYS A 174 6.44 -23.03 37.17
N SER A 175 5.57 -22.10 37.55
CA SER A 175 4.11 -22.29 37.39
C SER A 175 3.31 -21.06 36.94
N ALA A 176 3.96 -19.95 36.62
CA ALA A 176 3.28 -18.84 35.97
C ALA A 176 3.13 -19.16 34.47
N VAL A 177 1.89 -19.34 34.01
CA VAL A 177 1.61 -19.42 32.57
C VAL A 177 1.77 -17.99 32.04
N GLU A 178 2.92 -17.69 31.45
CA GLU A 178 3.19 -16.43 30.78
C GLU A 178 2.64 -16.50 29.35
N TRP A 179 1.53 -15.81 29.09
CA TRP A 179 0.96 -15.69 27.75
C TRP A 179 1.40 -14.35 27.14
N LYS A 180 2.13 -14.41 26.02
CA LYS A 180 2.64 -13.25 25.31
C LYS A 180 1.65 -12.82 24.23
N ILE A 181 0.98 -11.69 24.42
CA ILE A 181 0.12 -11.07 23.40
C ILE A 181 0.90 -9.96 22.72
N ASN A 182 0.86 -9.94 21.39
CA ASN A 182 1.58 -8.96 20.58
C ASN A 182 0.61 -7.99 19.87
N ASP A 183 1.10 -6.84 19.41
CA ASP A 183 0.35 -5.87 18.59
C ASP A 183 -0.23 -6.49 17.29
N GLN A 184 0.45 -7.50 16.74
CA GLN A 184 -0.02 -8.28 15.58
C GLN A 184 -1.17 -9.25 15.89
N PHE A 185 -1.68 -9.27 17.13
CA PHE A 185 -2.81 -10.12 17.54
C PHE A 185 -4.06 -9.89 16.67
N LEU A 186 -4.38 -8.63 16.34
CA LEU A 186 -5.55 -8.30 15.52
C LEU A 186 -5.46 -8.93 14.13
N LEU A 187 -4.27 -8.87 13.50
CA LEU A 187 -4.03 -9.50 12.21
C LEU A 187 -4.20 -11.01 12.30
N ASN A 188 -3.54 -11.65 13.28
CA ASN A 188 -3.64 -13.09 13.50
C ASN A 188 -5.09 -13.54 13.78
N GLY A 189 -5.85 -12.76 14.55
CA GLY A 189 -7.26 -13.02 14.84
C GLY A 189 -8.15 -12.94 13.59
N LEU A 190 -7.96 -11.92 12.75
CA LEU A 190 -8.70 -11.79 11.49
C LEU A 190 -8.38 -12.95 10.53
N ILE A 191 -7.13 -13.38 10.46
CA ILE A 191 -6.71 -14.52 9.62
C ILE A 191 -7.31 -15.83 10.14
N LEU A 192 -7.27 -16.04 11.46
CA LEU A 192 -7.86 -17.22 12.08
C LEU A 192 -9.36 -17.28 11.79
N LEU A 193 -10.05 -16.14 11.91
CA LEU A 193 -11.47 -16.03 11.58
C LEU A 193 -11.74 -16.33 10.11
N LEU A 194 -10.90 -15.81 9.20
CA LEU A 194 -11.01 -16.05 7.76
C LEU A 194 -10.83 -17.54 7.42
N ILE A 195 -9.82 -18.21 8.01
CA ILE A 195 -9.58 -19.65 7.82
C ILE A 195 -10.75 -20.45 8.37
N LEU A 196 -11.25 -20.10 9.57
CA LEU A 196 -12.35 -20.81 10.21
C LEU A 196 -13.65 -20.68 9.40
N ASN A 197 -13.92 -19.50 8.82
CA ASN A 197 -15.12 -19.27 8.03
C ASN A 197 -15.14 -20.09 6.73
N GLN A 198 -13.98 -20.40 6.16
CA GLN A 198 -13.85 -21.26 4.96
C GLN A 198 -13.68 -22.76 5.27
N GLY A 199 -13.55 -23.12 6.55
CA GLY A 199 -13.42 -24.50 7.01
C GLY A 199 -12.14 -25.20 6.53
N PHE A 200 -12.23 -26.51 6.28
CA PHE A 200 -11.07 -27.35 5.97
C PHE A 200 -10.35 -26.96 4.66
N ALA A 201 -11.10 -26.51 3.65
CA ALA A 201 -10.54 -26.02 2.40
C ALA A 201 -9.68 -24.76 2.62
N GLY A 202 -10.11 -23.87 3.54
CA GLY A 202 -9.35 -22.68 3.94
C GLY A 202 -8.03 -23.03 4.64
N ILE A 203 -8.02 -24.07 5.48
CA ILE A 203 -6.80 -24.52 6.20
C ILE A 203 -5.76 -25.05 5.21
N LEU A 204 -6.15 -25.97 4.32
CA LEU A 204 -5.23 -26.56 3.33
C LEU A 204 -4.68 -25.49 2.39
N CYS A 205 -5.58 -24.71 1.78
CA CYS A 205 -5.21 -23.65 0.84
C CYS A 205 -4.33 -22.59 1.51
N GLY A 206 -4.68 -22.23 2.75
CA GLY A 206 -3.92 -21.33 3.57
C GLY A 206 -2.50 -21.82 3.83
N PHE A 207 -2.34 -23.06 4.29
CA PHE A 207 -1.02 -23.62 4.55
C PHE A 207 -0.11 -23.60 3.31
N ILE A 208 -0.65 -23.98 2.16
CA ILE A 208 0.09 -23.97 0.88
C ILE A 208 0.49 -22.55 0.49
N SER A 209 -0.42 -21.60 0.67
CA SER A 209 -0.15 -20.18 0.42
C SER A 209 0.93 -19.62 1.35
N TRP A 210 0.89 -19.97 2.64
CA TRP A 210 1.90 -19.55 3.60
C TRP A 210 3.28 -20.11 3.24
N MET A 211 3.36 -21.40 2.85
CA MET A 211 4.58 -22.01 2.30
C MET A 211 5.08 -21.28 1.06
N CYS A 212 4.19 -20.91 0.15
CA CYS A 212 4.51 -20.10 -1.02
C CYS A 212 5.13 -18.75 -0.63
N GLY A 213 4.60 -18.08 0.40
CA GLY A 213 5.19 -16.86 0.97
C GLY A 213 6.63 -17.06 1.44
N ILE A 214 6.92 -18.16 2.14
CA ILE A 214 8.28 -18.51 2.57
C ILE A 214 9.21 -18.72 1.36
N PHE A 215 8.76 -19.45 0.34
CA PHE A 215 9.58 -19.71 -0.85
C PHE A 215 9.92 -18.44 -1.64
N ILE A 216 9.00 -17.49 -1.70
CA ILE A 216 9.25 -16.18 -2.31
C ILE A 216 10.28 -15.40 -1.46
N ASP A 217 10.14 -15.40 -0.14
CA ASP A 217 11.07 -14.68 0.76
C ASP A 217 12.50 -15.24 0.73
N LYS A 218 12.64 -16.57 0.69
CA LYS A 218 13.95 -17.23 0.58
C LYS A 218 14.59 -17.10 -0.80
N GLY A 219 13.95 -16.40 -1.74
CA GLY A 219 14.47 -16.20 -3.11
C GLY A 219 14.55 -17.48 -3.93
N LEU A 220 13.87 -18.56 -3.48
CA LEU A 220 13.85 -19.84 -4.19
C LEU A 220 13.05 -19.73 -5.50
N LEU A 221 12.16 -18.74 -5.57
CA LEU A 221 11.32 -18.46 -6.72
C LEU A 221 11.80 -17.17 -7.43
N PRO A 222 12.19 -17.24 -8.72
CA PRO A 222 12.75 -16.10 -9.43
C PRO A 222 11.68 -15.05 -9.72
N GLY A 223 11.88 -13.81 -9.25
CA GLY A 223 11.00 -12.71 -9.68
C GLY A 223 11.08 -11.43 -8.85
N LEU A 224 11.40 -11.49 -7.56
CA LEU A 224 11.30 -10.29 -6.70
C LEU A 224 12.26 -9.16 -7.15
N ASP A 225 13.48 -9.51 -7.54
CA ASP A 225 14.52 -8.54 -7.88
C ASP A 225 14.64 -8.28 -9.40
N HIS A 226 14.25 -9.25 -10.23
CA HIS A 226 14.38 -9.18 -11.70
C HIS A 226 13.09 -8.80 -12.43
N TRP A 227 11.91 -9.06 -11.84
CA TRP A 227 10.62 -8.79 -12.48
C TRP A 227 10.05 -7.45 -11.99
N ARG A 228 10.08 -6.43 -12.86
CA ARG A 228 9.35 -5.16 -12.67
C ARG A 228 8.20 -5.09 -13.65
N ILE A 229 6.99 -4.78 -13.16
CA ILE A 229 5.81 -4.67 -14.02
C ILE A 229 5.91 -3.37 -14.83
N PRO A 230 6.07 -3.41 -16.17
CA PRO A 230 6.43 -2.24 -16.96
C PRO A 230 5.35 -1.16 -17.01
N PHE A 231 4.08 -1.50 -16.83
CA PHE A 231 2.95 -0.57 -16.99
C PHE A 231 2.55 0.19 -15.71
N VAL A 232 3.13 -0.16 -14.57
CA VAL A 232 2.72 0.37 -13.26
C VAL A 232 3.42 1.68 -12.93
N SER A 233 4.62 1.90 -13.47
CA SER A 233 5.39 3.14 -13.27
C SER A 233 4.58 4.37 -13.69
N TYR A 234 3.79 4.29 -14.76
CA TYR A 234 2.97 5.40 -15.24
C TYR A 234 1.83 5.77 -14.26
N PHE A 235 1.16 4.77 -13.67
CA PHE A 235 0.06 4.99 -12.73
C PHE A 235 0.54 5.39 -11.33
N ILE A 236 1.71 4.90 -10.88
CA ILE A 236 2.26 5.18 -9.53
C ILE A 236 3.16 6.44 -9.52
N SER A 237 3.70 6.86 -10.67
CA SER A 237 4.51 8.10 -10.80
C SER A 237 3.70 9.39 -10.59
N GLN A 238 2.37 9.31 -10.54
CA GLN A 238 1.52 10.45 -10.13
C GLN A 238 1.52 10.64 -8.60
N GLY A 239 2.70 10.61 -7.98
CA GLY A 239 2.89 11.14 -6.64
C GLY A 239 2.49 12.62 -6.59
N PRO A 240 2.18 13.16 -5.40
CA PRO A 240 1.80 14.57 -5.25
C PRO A 240 2.84 15.44 -5.97
N PRO A 241 2.41 16.43 -6.76
CA PRO A 241 3.31 17.15 -7.65
C PRO A 241 4.42 17.75 -6.79
N THR A 242 5.64 17.23 -6.96
CA THR A 242 6.82 17.78 -6.32
C THR A 242 6.83 19.27 -6.62
N ARG A 243 7.25 20.13 -5.68
CA ARG A 243 7.31 21.59 -5.91
C ARG A 243 7.98 21.97 -7.23
N ALA A 244 8.92 21.14 -7.70
CA ALA A 244 9.52 21.24 -9.03
C ALA A 244 8.50 21.12 -10.17
N ASN A 245 7.60 20.14 -10.15
CA ASN A 245 6.56 19.95 -11.17
C ASN A 245 5.51 21.07 -11.13
N VAL A 246 5.17 21.57 -9.94
CA VAL A 246 4.29 22.75 -9.80
C VAL A 246 4.96 24.01 -10.32
N ALA A 247 6.25 24.21 -10.03
CA ALA A 247 7.02 25.34 -10.54
C ALA A 247 7.21 25.27 -12.06
N ILE A 248 7.45 24.08 -12.62
CA ILE A 248 7.54 23.87 -14.07
C ILE A 248 6.20 24.13 -14.75
N ALA A 249 5.09 23.65 -14.17
CA ALA A 249 3.75 23.92 -14.68
C ALA A 249 3.37 25.41 -14.59
N ALA A 250 3.72 26.08 -13.49
CA ALA A 250 3.55 27.52 -13.32
C ALA A 250 4.38 28.31 -14.34
N ASN A 251 5.64 27.94 -14.55
CA ASN A 251 6.52 28.57 -15.54
C ASN A 251 6.01 28.35 -16.97
N ALA A 252 5.48 27.17 -17.28
CA ALA A 252 4.86 26.88 -18.58
C ALA A 252 3.59 27.70 -18.83
N ALA A 253 2.76 27.90 -17.79
CA ALA A 253 1.58 28.76 -17.86
C ALA A 253 1.97 30.24 -18.08
N THR A 254 2.99 30.73 -17.39
CA THR A 254 3.52 32.10 -17.56
C THR A 254 4.09 32.31 -18.96
N ASN A 255 4.84 31.35 -19.50
CA ASN A 255 5.39 31.43 -20.86
C ASN A 255 4.29 31.44 -21.93
N THR A 256 3.20 30.68 -21.71
CA THR A 256 2.06 30.65 -22.62
C THR A 256 1.26 31.96 -22.58
N ALA A 257 1.10 32.55 -21.39
CA ALA A 257 0.46 33.86 -21.23
C ALA A 257 1.29 34.99 -21.88
N ALA A 258 2.62 34.96 -21.70
CA ALA A 258 3.53 35.91 -22.35
C ALA A 258 3.49 35.79 -23.88
N ALA A 259 3.43 34.56 -24.41
CA ALA A 259 3.31 34.32 -25.85
C ALA A 259 1.98 34.81 -26.44
N ARG A 260 0.87 34.77 -25.67
CA ARG A 260 -0.41 35.35 -26.11
C ARG A 260 -0.38 36.86 -26.12
N ALA A 261 0.21 37.48 -25.09
CA ALA A 261 0.32 38.93 -25.00
C ALA A 261 1.20 39.52 -26.13
N THR A 262 2.27 38.84 -26.54
CA THR A 262 3.10 39.29 -27.66
C THR A 262 2.40 39.16 -29.00
N VAL A 263 1.60 38.10 -29.21
CA VAL A 263 0.76 37.95 -30.41
C VAL A 263 -0.31 39.04 -30.46
N GLU A 264 -0.97 39.31 -29.33
CA GLU A 264 -2.01 40.36 -29.25
C GLU A 264 -1.43 41.76 -29.49
N ALA A 265 -0.24 42.05 -28.97
CA ALA A 265 0.48 43.28 -29.24
C ALA A 265 0.92 43.41 -30.71
N ALA A 266 1.37 42.32 -31.34
CA ALA A 266 1.71 42.30 -32.77
C ALA A 266 0.47 42.50 -33.67
N THR A 267 -0.67 41.98 -33.25
CA THR A 267 -1.95 42.13 -33.96
C THR A 267 -2.47 43.57 -33.85
N ALA A 268 -2.34 44.19 -32.67
CA ALA A 268 -2.68 45.59 -32.45
C ALA A 268 -1.79 46.57 -33.25
N ALA A 269 -0.49 46.26 -33.42
CA ALA A 269 0.43 47.07 -34.21
C ALA A 269 0.16 47.01 -35.73
N THR A 270 -0.43 45.91 -36.22
CA THR A 270 -0.72 45.72 -37.65
C THR A 270 -2.07 46.35 -38.06
N GLY A 271 -2.92 46.70 -37.09
CA GLY A 271 -4.28 47.20 -37.32
C GLY A 271 -4.43 48.69 -37.62
N ASN A 272 -3.36 49.49 -37.69
CA ASN A 272 -3.49 50.94 -37.80
C ASN A 272 -2.63 51.55 -38.92
N GLY A 273 -3.23 51.82 -40.08
CA GLY A 273 -2.53 52.42 -41.20
C GLY A 273 -3.38 52.84 -42.41
N ASN A 274 -4.54 53.48 -42.22
CA ASN A 274 -5.06 54.39 -43.26
C ASN A 274 -5.97 55.49 -42.67
N THR A 275 -5.42 56.70 -42.51
CA THR A 275 -5.98 58.06 -42.77
C THR A 275 -5.28 59.10 -41.88
N GLY A 276 -4.76 60.16 -42.51
CA GLY A 276 -4.09 61.27 -41.83
C GLY A 276 -5.03 62.42 -41.46
N ASN A 277 -4.66 63.21 -40.45
CA ASN A 277 -4.14 64.58 -40.64
C ASN A 277 -3.67 65.22 -39.30
N SER A 278 -2.44 65.76 -39.33
CA SER A 278 -1.90 66.98 -38.67
C SER A 278 -2.01 67.25 -37.15
N GLY A 279 -0.85 67.21 -36.47
CA GLY A 279 -0.50 67.95 -35.23
C GLY A 279 0.82 67.43 -34.59
N PRO A 280 1.84 68.26 -34.26
CA PRO A 280 3.25 67.83 -34.36
C PRO A 280 3.89 67.22 -33.10
N THR A 281 4.65 66.14 -33.34
CA THR A 281 5.95 65.70 -32.78
C THR A 281 6.44 66.22 -31.42
N SER A 282 6.61 65.27 -30.48
CA SER A 282 7.85 65.15 -29.69
C SER A 282 8.24 63.68 -29.50
N LEU A 283 9.54 63.40 -29.68
CA LEU A 283 10.20 62.11 -29.92
C LEU A 283 10.09 61.02 -28.82
N PRO A 284 10.39 59.75 -29.18
CA PRO A 284 10.34 58.59 -28.28
C PRO A 284 11.66 58.38 -27.55
N LEU A 285 11.61 57.90 -26.29
CA LEU A 285 12.80 57.40 -25.60
C LEU A 285 12.77 55.87 -25.45
N ARG A 286 13.73 55.31 -26.17
CA ARG A 286 14.25 53.94 -26.25
C ARG A 286 14.54 53.34 -24.87
N GLY A 287 14.30 52.03 -24.76
CA GLY A 287 14.31 51.29 -23.50
C GLY A 287 15.69 51.05 -22.87
N SER A 288 15.65 50.41 -21.70
CA SER A 288 16.78 49.76 -21.09
C SER A 288 16.31 48.56 -20.27
N SER A 289 16.69 47.38 -20.74
CA SER A 289 16.77 46.15 -19.97
C SER A 289 18.08 46.16 -19.18
N THR A 290 18.02 46.07 -17.85
CA THR A 290 19.12 45.51 -17.04
C THR A 290 18.60 45.10 -15.64
N THR A 291 18.58 43.79 -15.40
CA THR A 291 19.11 43.08 -14.23
C THR A 291 19.01 43.75 -12.84
N PRO A 292 18.35 43.13 -11.84
CA PRO A 292 18.68 43.40 -10.45
C PRO A 292 19.94 42.63 -10.06
N THR A 293 20.99 43.40 -9.84
CA THR A 293 22.28 43.04 -9.26
C THR A 293 22.08 42.48 -7.85
N ASN A 294 22.65 41.31 -7.59
CA ASN A 294 22.95 40.85 -6.25
C ASN A 294 23.90 41.86 -5.58
N THR A 295 23.56 42.32 -4.38
CA THR A 295 24.56 42.94 -3.49
C THR A 295 24.22 42.62 -2.04
N SER A 296 25.04 41.74 -1.49
CA SER A 296 25.28 41.54 -0.07
C SER A 296 25.88 42.80 0.56
N ASN A 297 25.32 43.30 1.66
CA ASN A 297 25.97 43.28 2.97
C ASN A 297 25.22 44.11 4.03
N ALA A 298 25.10 43.46 5.20
CA ALA A 298 25.33 43.96 6.56
C ALA A 298 24.56 45.18 7.09
N GLY A 299 23.79 44.90 8.15
CA GLY A 299 23.75 45.68 9.39
C GLY A 299 22.89 46.94 9.36
N ASP A 300 21.81 46.96 10.14
CA ASP A 300 21.61 47.94 11.22
C ASP A 300 20.32 47.64 11.98
N ASP A 301 20.39 47.91 13.28
CA ASP A 301 19.48 47.51 14.35
C ASP A 301 18.19 48.37 14.46
N GLU A 302 17.28 47.86 15.30
CA GLU A 302 16.23 48.56 16.09
C GLU A 302 14.76 48.61 15.57
N PRO A 303 13.75 48.69 16.48
CA PRO A 303 12.93 47.53 16.82
C PRO A 303 11.43 47.79 16.63
N GLY A 304 10.71 46.81 16.06
CA GLY A 304 9.26 46.87 15.89
C GLY A 304 8.62 45.62 16.46
N ALA A 305 7.94 45.79 17.58
CA ALA A 305 7.10 44.78 18.23
C ALA A 305 6.09 44.20 17.23
N ASP A 306 6.07 42.86 17.10
CA ASP A 306 4.92 41.99 16.78
C ASP A 306 5.39 40.63 16.24
N GLU A 307 6.22 39.92 17.00
CA GLU A 307 6.55 38.52 16.71
C GLU A 307 6.18 37.64 17.92
N PRO A 308 5.29 36.63 17.77
CA PRO A 308 4.88 35.79 18.88
C PRO A 308 6.07 34.97 19.42
N ALA A 309 6.13 34.81 20.74
CA ALA A 309 7.22 34.18 21.46
C ALA A 309 7.63 32.83 20.83
N ARG A 310 8.88 32.77 20.34
CA ARG A 310 9.47 31.56 19.77
C ARG A 310 9.67 30.49 20.85
N PRO A 311 9.41 29.20 20.57
CA PRO A 311 9.52 28.14 21.56
C PRO A 311 10.97 27.97 22.06
N LEU A 312 11.12 27.81 23.38
CA LEU A 312 12.42 27.77 24.10
C LEU A 312 13.44 26.78 23.51
N GLY A 313 13.01 25.73 22.82
CA GLY A 313 13.91 24.75 22.21
C GLY A 313 14.84 25.31 21.13
N VAL A 314 14.47 26.41 20.47
CA VAL A 314 15.28 27.02 19.41
C VAL A 314 16.37 27.94 20.00
N GLN A 315 16.11 28.55 21.16
CA GLN A 315 17.08 29.42 21.85
C GLN A 315 18.30 28.64 22.39
N PHE A 316 18.12 27.38 22.78
CA PHE A 316 19.22 26.53 23.21
C PHE A 316 20.18 26.18 22.06
N LEU A 317 19.70 26.10 20.82
CA LEU A 317 20.51 25.74 19.66
C LEU A 317 21.47 26.84 19.21
N ASP A 318 21.09 28.12 19.39
CA ASP A 318 21.95 29.25 19.02
C ASP A 318 23.03 29.57 20.06
N THR A 319 22.85 29.14 21.32
CA THR A 319 23.85 29.33 22.39
C THR A 319 25.12 28.51 22.15
N PHE A 320 25.03 27.40 21.41
CA PHE A 320 26.18 26.53 21.10
C PHE A 320 26.87 26.85 19.76
N ARG A 321 26.49 27.95 19.08
CA ARG A 321 27.02 28.29 17.75
C ARG A 321 27.89 29.55 17.72
N ARG A 322 28.30 30.07 18.87
CA ARG A 322 29.33 31.12 18.99
C ARG A 322 30.63 30.55 19.56
#